data_AF-A0A9D4D2V8-F1
#
_entry.id   AF-A0A9D4D2V8-F1
#
_cell.length_a   1.000
_cell.length_b   1.000
_cell.length_c   1.000
_cell.angle_alpha   90.00
_cell.angle_beta   90.00
_cell.angle_gamma   90.00
#
_symmetry.space_group_name_H-M   'P 1'
#
loop_
_entity.id
_entity.type
_entity.pdbx_description
1 polymer ?
#
loop_
_entity_poly.entity_id
_entity_poly.type
_entity_poly.pdbx_seq_one_letter_code
_entity_poly.pdbx_strand_id
1 'polypeptide(L)'
;MSLLIWLKTGPTPTSSPSVPGLPGPANSASQKEAVTTQAANDAVEKVLVTESRKRKRGEYFNYDDGIRAKIARYAIDNGVTKASRHFSADLAHNVSKTTVRSMRDQYVKVKKQLGCDTTTLARSPRGAPTLLGAYDIELQDYIRQVRVQGGVVNVRTVTAAAEGIVLKNDRKKLQRFGGHITIEKSLARSVLRRMGFVKRKGTSANQVSADRLPVNSGRVPGQGEQGRK
;
A
#
# COMPACT_ATOMS: atom_id res chain seq x y z
N MET A 1 60.14 -4.60 -43.00
CA MET A 1 59.14 -4.44 -41.92
C MET A 1 58.06 -3.46 -42.40
N SER A 2 56.83 -3.92 -42.65
CA SER A 2 55.77 -3.13 -43.29
C SER A 2 55.15 -2.09 -42.34
N LEU A 3 54.99 -0.84 -42.80
CA LEU A 3 54.34 0.28 -42.09
C LEU A 3 52.92 -0.03 -41.59
N LEU A 4 52.23 -0.98 -42.24
CA LEU A 4 50.89 -1.42 -41.85
C LEU A 4 50.83 -2.20 -40.54
N ILE A 5 51.94 -2.81 -40.10
CA ILE A 5 52.00 -3.52 -38.81
C ILE A 5 52.14 -2.52 -37.66
N TRP A 6 52.89 -1.44 -37.86
CA TRP A 6 53.09 -0.40 -36.84
C TRP A 6 51.82 0.39 -36.51
N LEU A 7 50.98 0.67 -37.52
CA LEU A 7 49.67 1.34 -37.34
C LEU A 7 48.64 0.49 -36.58
N LYS A 8 48.83 -0.83 -36.48
CA LYS A 8 47.92 -1.75 -35.78
C LYS A 8 48.32 -1.97 -34.31
N THR A 9 49.51 -1.51 -33.91
CA THR A 9 50.08 -1.65 -32.57
C THR A 9 50.44 -0.32 -31.93
N GLY A 10 49.80 0.78 -32.36
CA GLY A 10 49.92 2.07 -31.70
C GLY A 10 49.29 2.02 -30.29
N PRO A 11 49.89 2.66 -29.28
CA PRO A 11 49.30 2.72 -27.95
C PRO A 11 47.94 3.41 -28.03
N THR A 12 46.88 2.66 -27.71
CA THR A 12 45.52 3.20 -27.56
C THR A 12 45.55 4.29 -26.49
N PRO A 13 44.91 5.45 -26.70
CA PRO A 13 44.90 6.53 -25.71
C PRO A 13 44.30 6.01 -24.40
N THR A 14 45.16 5.84 -23.40
CA THR A 14 44.83 5.35 -22.06
C THR A 14 44.10 6.47 -21.31
N SER A 15 42.81 6.66 -21.60
CA SER A 15 41.97 7.60 -20.86
C SER A 15 41.80 7.09 -19.44
N SER A 16 42.11 7.93 -18.45
CA SER A 16 41.79 7.62 -17.04
C SER A 16 40.27 7.47 -16.88
N PRO A 17 39.78 6.52 -16.07
CA PRO A 17 38.35 6.34 -15.85
C PRO A 17 37.73 7.61 -15.25
N SER A 18 36.53 7.98 -15.69
CA SER A 18 35.85 9.21 -15.26
C SER A 18 35.29 9.08 -13.83
N VAL A 19 35.07 7.84 -13.38
CA VAL A 19 34.51 7.51 -12.07
C VAL A 19 35.63 7.22 -11.04
N PRO A 20 35.62 7.89 -9.86
CA PRO A 20 36.61 7.65 -8.81
C PRO A 20 36.61 6.18 -8.35
N GLY A 21 37.79 5.56 -8.26
CA GLY A 21 37.98 4.22 -7.70
C GLY A 21 37.95 3.05 -8.70
N LEU A 22 37.77 3.31 -10.00
CA LEU A 22 37.92 2.27 -11.04
C LEU A 22 39.40 2.01 -11.38
N PRO A 23 39.79 0.75 -11.68
CA PRO A 23 41.15 0.43 -12.08
C PRO A 23 41.49 1.10 -13.40
N GLY A 24 42.64 1.78 -13.43
CA GLY A 24 43.17 2.39 -14.64
C GLY A 24 43.68 1.32 -15.61
N PRO A 25 43.33 1.38 -16.91
CA PRO A 25 43.82 0.43 -17.92
C PRO A 25 45.35 0.51 -18.11
N ALA A 26 46.01 1.51 -17.54
CA ALA A 26 47.48 1.65 -17.51
C ALA A 26 48.19 0.66 -16.57
N ASN A 27 47.47 0.07 -15.60
CA ASN A 27 48.05 -0.78 -14.56
C ASN A 27 48.00 -2.28 -14.90
N SER A 28 47.51 -2.65 -16.08
CA SER A 28 47.39 -4.05 -16.50
C SER A 28 48.67 -4.55 -17.19
N ALA A 29 49.06 -5.80 -16.93
CA ALA A 29 50.33 -6.38 -17.38
C ALA A 29 50.35 -6.70 -18.89
N SER A 30 49.18 -6.71 -19.55
CA SER A 30 49.05 -7.03 -20.98
C SER A 30 48.06 -6.13 -21.72
N GLN A 31 48.32 -5.85 -23.00
CA GLN A 31 47.42 -5.08 -23.88
C GLN A 31 46.00 -5.66 -23.93
N LYS A 32 45.85 -6.99 -23.85
CA LYS A 32 44.53 -7.65 -23.82
C LYS A 32 43.76 -7.35 -22.53
N GLU A 33 44.47 -7.27 -21.41
CA GLU A 33 43.90 -6.94 -20.11
C GLU A 33 43.47 -5.47 -20.05
N ALA A 34 44.25 -4.57 -20.65
CA ALA A 34 43.90 -3.15 -20.76
C ALA A 34 42.58 -2.94 -21.52
N VAL A 35 42.42 -3.61 -22.66
CA VAL A 35 41.18 -3.56 -23.47
C VAL A 35 39.99 -4.15 -22.72
N THR A 36 40.20 -5.26 -22.02
CA THR A 36 39.16 -5.92 -21.22
C THR A 36 38.73 -5.02 -20.05
N THR A 37 39.69 -4.37 -19.39
CA THR A 37 39.45 -3.44 -18.29
C THR A 37 38.70 -2.20 -18.76
N GLN A 38 39.07 -1.65 -19.93
CA GLN A 38 38.35 -0.52 -20.52
C GLN A 38 36.91 -0.87 -20.87
N ALA A 39 36.68 -2.02 -21.51
CA ALA A 39 35.32 -2.46 -21.84
C ALA A 39 34.46 -2.67 -20.58
N ALA A 40 35.06 -3.16 -19.50
CA ALA A 40 34.39 -3.28 -18.20
C ALA A 40 34.06 -1.91 -17.59
N ASN A 41 35.00 -0.96 -17.62
CA ASN A 41 34.79 0.40 -17.14
C ASN A 41 33.67 1.10 -17.92
N ASP A 42 33.65 0.98 -19.25
CA ASP A 42 32.59 1.56 -20.10
C ASP A 42 31.20 0.98 -19.77
N ALA A 43 31.13 -0.31 -19.45
CA ALA A 43 29.90 -0.96 -19.03
C ALA A 43 29.42 -0.46 -17.66
N VAL A 44 30.35 -0.29 -16.69
CA VAL A 44 30.06 0.26 -15.37
C VAL A 44 29.61 1.71 -15.46
N GLU A 45 30.27 2.54 -16.26
CA GLU A 45 29.89 3.95 -16.48
C GLU A 45 28.50 4.05 -17.09
N LYS A 46 28.16 3.20 -18.06
CA LYS A 46 26.80 3.13 -18.61
C LYS A 46 25.76 2.76 -17.55
N VAL A 47 26.05 1.79 -16.67
CA VAL A 47 25.13 1.42 -15.58
C VAL A 47 24.95 2.59 -14.59
N LEU A 48 26.03 3.26 -14.21
CA LEU A 48 25.97 4.38 -13.26
C LEU A 48 25.24 5.61 -13.83
N VAL A 49 25.40 5.88 -15.13
CA VAL A 49 24.65 6.95 -15.82
C VAL A 49 23.18 6.57 -16.02
N THR A 50 22.90 5.29 -16.26
CA THR A 50 21.54 4.78 -16.49
C THR A 50 20.78 4.38 -15.22
N GLU A 51 21.39 4.51 -14.03
CA GLU A 51 20.67 4.44 -12.76
C GLU A 51 19.58 5.53 -12.77
N SER A 52 18.37 5.10 -13.15
CA SER A 52 17.21 5.97 -13.28
C SER A 52 17.07 6.75 -11.98
N ARG A 53 17.14 8.08 -12.05
CA ARG A 53 16.87 8.95 -10.91
C ARG A 53 15.44 8.68 -10.46
N LYS A 54 15.27 7.77 -9.50
CA LYS A 54 13.97 7.39 -8.95
C LYS A 54 13.36 8.66 -8.36
N ARG A 55 12.43 9.26 -9.10
CA ARG A 55 11.72 10.44 -8.63
C ARG A 55 10.99 10.06 -7.36
N LYS A 56 11.15 10.87 -6.31
CA LYS A 56 10.35 10.72 -5.09
C LYS A 56 8.87 10.84 -5.51
N ARG A 57 8.09 9.83 -5.14
CA ARG A 57 6.64 9.79 -5.40
C ARG A 57 6.00 11.02 -4.77
N GLY A 58 5.15 11.71 -5.53
CA GLY A 58 4.46 12.92 -5.05
C GLY A 58 3.49 12.64 -3.90
N GLU A 59 3.07 13.72 -3.24
CA GLU A 59 2.09 13.69 -2.15
C GLU A 59 0.70 13.22 -2.63
N TYR A 60 0.03 12.41 -1.81
CA TYR A 60 -1.34 11.96 -2.08
C TYR A 60 -2.34 12.84 -1.35
N PHE A 61 -3.18 13.52 -2.10
CA PHE A 61 -4.27 14.31 -1.53
C PHE A 61 -5.45 13.43 -1.10
N ASN A 62 -5.98 13.71 0.09
CA ASN A 62 -7.18 13.08 0.59
C ASN A 62 -8.38 13.99 0.39
N TYR A 63 -9.26 13.60 -0.53
CA TYR A 63 -10.55 14.26 -0.74
C TYR A 63 -11.59 13.74 0.25
N ASP A 64 -12.30 14.68 0.87
CA ASP A 64 -13.50 14.43 1.65
C ASP A 64 -14.63 13.84 0.79
N ASP A 65 -15.53 13.10 1.41
CA ASP A 65 -16.63 12.41 0.73
C ASP A 65 -17.59 13.39 0.03
N GLY A 66 -17.81 14.59 0.59
CA GLY A 66 -18.62 15.62 -0.04
C GLY A 66 -17.94 16.23 -1.27
N ILE A 67 -16.63 16.50 -1.18
CA ILE A 67 -15.84 17.01 -2.31
C ILE A 67 -15.80 15.98 -3.45
N ARG A 68 -15.63 14.70 -3.11
CA ARG A 68 -15.67 13.59 -4.07
C ARG A 68 -16.98 13.54 -4.84
N ALA A 69 -18.12 13.71 -4.16
CA ALA A 69 -19.43 13.76 -4.80
C ALA A 69 -19.58 14.99 -5.71
N LYS A 70 -19.13 16.17 -5.27
CA LYS A 70 -19.12 17.40 -6.10
C LYS A 70 -18.30 17.23 -7.38
N ILE A 71 -17.08 16.69 -7.26
CA ILE A 71 -16.21 16.39 -8.42
C ILE A 71 -16.90 15.44 -9.37
N ALA A 72 -17.50 14.38 -8.85
CA ALA A 72 -18.16 13.36 -9.66
C ALA A 72 -19.36 13.92 -10.42
N ARG A 73 -20.25 14.68 -9.76
CA ARG A 73 -21.41 15.34 -10.39
C ARG A 73 -20.97 16.27 -11.52
N TYR A 74 -20.04 17.17 -11.22
CA TYR A 74 -19.53 18.10 -12.22
C TYR A 74 -18.87 17.39 -13.41
N ALA A 75 -18.19 16.26 -13.17
CA ALA A 75 -17.58 15.46 -14.24
C ALA A 75 -18.59 14.70 -15.12
N ILE A 76 -19.80 14.43 -14.62
CA ILE A 76 -20.89 13.87 -15.41
C ILE A 76 -21.41 14.94 -16.37
N ASP A 77 -21.61 16.16 -15.87
CA ASP A 77 -22.23 17.25 -16.64
C ASP A 77 -21.23 17.89 -17.63
N ASN A 78 -19.97 18.07 -17.22
CA ASN A 78 -18.96 18.85 -17.97
C ASN A 78 -17.82 18.01 -18.53
N GLY A 79 -17.74 16.73 -18.18
CA GLY A 79 -16.65 15.84 -18.56
C GLY A 79 -15.41 15.94 -17.67
N VAL A 80 -14.60 14.87 -17.72
CA VAL A 80 -13.45 14.64 -16.81
C VAL A 80 -12.35 15.72 -16.94
N THR A 81 -12.08 16.19 -18.16
CA THR A 81 -11.01 17.18 -18.40
C THR A 81 -11.36 18.55 -17.82
N LYS A 82 -12.60 19.02 -18.00
CA LYS A 82 -13.06 20.29 -17.42
C LYS A 82 -13.11 20.21 -15.90
N ALA A 83 -13.62 19.10 -15.37
CA ALA A 83 -13.65 18.84 -13.94
C ALA A 83 -12.25 18.88 -13.30
N SER A 84 -11.29 18.17 -13.89
CA SER A 84 -9.90 18.16 -13.42
C SER A 84 -9.32 19.58 -13.34
N ARG A 85 -9.54 20.42 -14.35
CA ARG A 85 -9.06 21.82 -14.35
C ARG A 85 -9.76 22.68 -13.30
N HIS A 86 -11.09 22.62 -13.25
CA HIS A 86 -11.91 23.39 -12.31
C HIS A 86 -11.50 23.12 -10.86
N PHE A 87 -11.52 21.85 -10.45
CA PHE A 87 -11.17 21.49 -9.07
C PHE A 87 -9.68 21.59 -8.75
N SER A 88 -8.80 21.58 -9.75
CA SER A 88 -7.38 21.88 -9.49
C SER A 88 -7.16 23.35 -9.13
N ALA A 89 -7.94 24.25 -9.74
CA ALA A 89 -7.94 25.66 -9.38
C ALA A 89 -8.59 25.86 -8.00
N ASP A 90 -9.77 25.29 -7.77
CA ASP A 90 -10.52 25.49 -6.52
C ASP A 90 -9.82 24.95 -5.28
N LEU A 91 -9.17 23.77 -5.40
CA LEU A 91 -8.55 23.08 -4.27
C LEU A 91 -7.07 23.45 -4.09
N ALA A 92 -6.53 24.33 -4.92
CA ALA A 92 -5.12 24.74 -4.97
C ALA A 92 -4.11 23.58 -5.09
N HIS A 93 -4.54 22.42 -5.60
CA HIS A 93 -3.67 21.28 -5.89
C HIS A 93 -4.17 20.50 -7.10
N ASN A 94 -3.26 19.85 -7.82
CA ASN A 94 -3.61 19.14 -9.05
C ASN A 94 -4.48 17.90 -8.78
N VAL A 95 -5.72 17.94 -9.25
CA VAL A 95 -6.63 16.79 -9.28
C VAL A 95 -6.44 16.07 -10.61
N SER A 96 -5.74 14.93 -10.58
CA SER A 96 -5.47 14.16 -11.79
C SER A 96 -6.76 13.68 -12.47
N LYS A 97 -6.77 13.65 -13.81
CA LYS A 97 -7.88 13.11 -14.61
C LYS A 97 -8.26 11.68 -14.20
N THR A 98 -7.28 10.87 -13.82
CA THR A 98 -7.51 9.50 -13.32
C THR A 98 -8.31 9.47 -12.03
N THR A 99 -8.04 10.40 -11.12
CA THR A 99 -8.76 10.57 -9.86
C THR A 99 -10.21 10.97 -10.11
N VAL A 100 -10.42 11.99 -10.96
CA VAL A 100 -11.77 12.45 -11.34
C VAL A 100 -12.56 11.32 -12.00
N ARG A 101 -11.95 10.57 -12.93
CA ARG A 101 -12.57 9.41 -13.56
C ARG A 101 -13.02 8.37 -12.53
N SER A 102 -12.15 8.04 -11.59
CA SER A 102 -12.47 7.07 -10.52
C SER A 102 -13.64 7.54 -9.64
N MET A 103 -13.68 8.82 -9.26
CA MET A 103 -14.79 9.39 -8.47
C MET A 103 -16.11 9.34 -9.26
N ARG A 104 -16.08 9.76 -10.53
CA ARG A 104 -17.23 9.69 -11.43
C ARG A 104 -17.76 8.26 -11.57
N ASP A 105 -16.89 7.30 -11.87
CA ASP A 105 -17.29 5.90 -12.08
C ASP A 105 -17.87 5.29 -10.80
N GLN A 106 -17.33 5.65 -9.64
CA GLN A 106 -17.87 5.24 -8.35
C GLN A 106 -19.25 5.87 -8.08
N TYR A 107 -19.42 7.16 -8.38
CA TYR A 107 -20.70 7.84 -8.25
C TYR A 107 -21.78 7.22 -9.14
N VAL A 108 -21.46 6.90 -10.40
CA VAL A 108 -22.39 6.24 -11.33
C VAL A 108 -22.82 4.87 -10.78
N LYS A 109 -21.91 4.10 -10.18
CA LYS A 109 -22.26 2.82 -9.55
C LYS A 109 -23.21 3.01 -8.37
N VAL A 110 -22.92 3.96 -7.49
CA VAL A 110 -23.76 4.25 -6.31
C VAL A 110 -25.13 4.78 -6.73
N LYS A 111 -25.19 5.68 -7.71
CA LYS A 111 -26.45 6.20 -8.29
C LYS A 111 -27.30 5.08 -8.89
N LYS A 112 -26.69 4.10 -9.56
CA LYS A 112 -27.41 2.91 -10.07
C LYS A 112 -27.96 2.02 -8.96
N GLN A 113 -27.28 1.92 -7.82
CA GLN A 113 -27.71 1.10 -6.69
C GLN A 113 -28.81 1.77 -5.87
N LEU A 114 -28.73 3.09 -5.66
CA LEU A 114 -29.67 3.85 -4.83
C LEU A 114 -30.84 4.46 -5.62
N GLY A 115 -30.70 4.63 -6.93
CA GLY A 115 -31.71 5.30 -7.78
C GLY A 115 -31.77 6.82 -7.60
N CYS A 116 -31.03 7.41 -6.67
CA CYS A 116 -31.02 8.84 -6.38
C CYS A 116 -29.62 9.46 -6.46
N ASP A 117 -29.56 10.79 -6.59
CA ASP A 117 -28.31 11.54 -6.53
C ASP A 117 -27.77 11.59 -5.10
N THR A 118 -26.49 11.23 -4.93
CA THR A 118 -25.86 11.13 -3.61
C THR A 118 -25.00 12.37 -3.33
N THR A 119 -25.19 13.01 -2.19
CA THR A 119 -24.39 14.18 -1.79
C THR A 119 -23.03 13.81 -1.18
N THR A 120 -22.85 12.54 -0.80
CA THR A 120 -21.63 12.01 -0.19
C THR A 120 -21.13 10.79 -0.95
N LEU A 121 -19.83 10.73 -1.23
CA LEU A 121 -19.21 9.61 -1.95
C LEU A 121 -18.09 8.99 -1.13
N ALA A 122 -18.45 8.07 -0.23
CA ALA A 122 -17.49 7.32 0.59
C ALA A 122 -16.44 6.60 -0.27
N ARG A 123 -15.23 6.37 0.27
CA ARG A 123 -14.25 5.49 -0.38
C ARG A 123 -14.69 4.03 -0.22
N SER A 124 -14.51 3.23 -1.27
CA SER A 124 -14.61 1.79 -1.12
C SER A 124 -13.57 1.30 -0.09
N PRO A 125 -13.93 0.35 0.78
CA PRO A 125 -12.99 -0.23 1.72
C PRO A 125 -11.80 -0.79 0.95
N ARG A 126 -10.59 -0.47 1.40
CA ARG A 126 -9.35 -0.93 0.79
C ARG A 126 -8.80 -2.10 1.59
N GLY A 127 -8.29 -3.10 0.88
CA GLY A 127 -7.62 -4.26 1.47
C GLY A 127 -8.04 -5.56 0.80
N ALA A 128 -7.19 -6.58 0.94
CA ALA A 128 -7.57 -7.94 0.60
C ALA A 128 -8.64 -8.44 1.59
N PRO A 129 -9.59 -9.29 1.15
CA PRO A 129 -10.55 -9.92 2.04
C PRO A 129 -9.81 -10.73 3.12
N THR A 130 -10.47 -10.91 4.27
CA THR A 130 -9.93 -11.75 5.36
C THR A 130 -9.86 -13.21 4.92
N LEU A 131 -8.84 -13.94 5.39
CA LEU A 131 -8.63 -15.35 5.05
C LEU A 131 -9.85 -16.23 5.37
N LEU A 132 -10.56 -15.90 6.45
CA LEU A 132 -11.75 -16.63 6.91
C LEU A 132 -13.06 -16.14 6.29
N GLY A 133 -13.04 -15.03 5.55
CA GLY A 133 -14.25 -14.42 4.99
C GLY A 133 -15.30 -14.15 6.07
N ALA A 134 -16.50 -14.70 5.90
CA ALA A 134 -17.63 -14.55 6.81
C ALA A 134 -17.36 -15.11 8.22
N TYR A 135 -16.58 -16.19 8.35
CA TYR A 135 -16.27 -16.80 9.65
C TYR A 135 -15.38 -15.91 10.53
N ASP A 136 -14.76 -14.88 9.95
CA ASP A 136 -13.97 -13.92 10.71
C ASP A 136 -14.85 -13.12 11.69
N ILE A 137 -16.12 -12.87 11.35
CA ILE A 137 -17.08 -12.17 12.21
C ILE A 137 -17.42 -13.03 13.43
N GLU A 138 -17.79 -14.29 13.21
CA GLU A 138 -18.07 -15.26 14.28
C GLU A 138 -16.86 -15.44 15.22
N LEU A 139 -15.66 -15.51 14.66
CA LEU A 139 -14.42 -15.59 15.42
C LEU A 139 -14.20 -14.33 16.28
N GLN A 140 -14.45 -13.14 15.73
CA GLN A 140 -14.34 -11.89 16.48
C GLN A 140 -15.37 -11.82 17.62
N ASP A 141 -16.61 -12.22 17.38
CA ASP A 141 -17.67 -12.25 18.40
C ASP A 141 -17.32 -13.21 19.53
N TYR A 142 -16.84 -14.41 19.20
CA TYR A 142 -16.35 -15.37 20.19
C TYR A 142 -15.23 -14.78 21.04
N ILE A 143 -14.25 -14.12 20.43
CA ILE A 143 -13.13 -13.48 21.16
C ILE A 143 -13.63 -12.36 22.09
N ARG A 144 -14.62 -11.55 21.66
CA ARG A 144 -15.24 -10.54 22.52
C ARG A 144 -15.93 -11.20 23.72
N GLN A 145 -16.65 -12.30 23.51
CA GLN A 145 -17.33 -13.02 24.58
C GLN A 145 -16.34 -13.61 25.59
N VAL A 146 -15.26 -14.26 25.12
CA VAL A 146 -14.17 -14.75 25.98
C VAL A 146 -13.60 -13.61 26.83
N ARG A 147 -13.45 -12.42 26.23
CA ARG A 147 -12.96 -11.24 26.93
C ARG A 147 -13.93 -10.73 28.00
N VAL A 148 -15.22 -10.66 27.69
CA VAL A 148 -16.28 -10.25 28.64
C VAL A 148 -16.34 -11.18 29.85
N GLN A 149 -16.12 -12.48 29.63
CA GLN A 149 -16.06 -13.50 30.69
C GLN A 149 -14.75 -13.48 31.49
N GLY A 150 -13.83 -12.55 31.22
CA GLY A 150 -12.53 -12.47 31.90
C GLY A 150 -11.49 -13.48 31.42
N GLY A 151 -11.76 -14.20 30.33
CA GLY A 151 -10.86 -15.17 29.74
C GLY A 151 -9.62 -14.52 29.10
N VAL A 152 -8.50 -15.25 29.10
CA VAL A 152 -7.23 -14.81 28.50
C VAL A 152 -7.26 -15.02 26.99
N VAL A 153 -7.23 -13.92 26.25
CA VAL A 153 -7.18 -13.93 24.78
C VAL A 153 -5.72 -13.97 24.32
N ASN A 154 -5.26 -15.16 23.89
CA ASN A 154 -3.93 -15.38 23.34
C ASN A 154 -4.00 -15.87 21.89
N VAL A 155 -2.86 -15.81 21.17
CA VAL A 155 -2.74 -16.35 19.79
C VAL A 155 -3.22 -17.80 19.72
N ARG A 156 -2.88 -18.64 20.72
CA ARG A 156 -3.31 -20.04 20.79
C ARG A 156 -4.84 -20.17 20.90
N THR A 157 -5.47 -19.37 21.75
CA THR A 157 -6.94 -19.34 21.91
C THR A 157 -7.62 -18.99 20.60
N VAL A 158 -7.09 -18.00 19.88
CA VAL A 158 -7.64 -17.57 18.58
C VAL A 158 -7.44 -18.62 17.50
N THR A 159 -6.24 -19.23 17.41
CA THR A 159 -5.98 -20.32 16.44
C THR A 159 -6.92 -21.51 16.68
N ALA A 160 -7.08 -21.95 17.94
CA ALA A 160 -7.96 -23.06 18.27
C ALA A 160 -9.44 -22.74 17.99
N ALA A 161 -9.90 -21.53 18.34
CA ALA A 161 -11.25 -21.08 18.05
C ALA A 161 -11.54 -21.01 16.54
N ALA A 162 -10.60 -20.47 15.77
CA ALA A 162 -10.69 -20.41 14.31
C ALA A 162 -10.80 -21.82 13.71
N GLU A 163 -9.98 -22.76 14.16
CA GLU A 163 -10.06 -24.16 13.73
C GLU A 163 -11.41 -24.79 14.06
N GLY A 164 -11.90 -24.59 15.28
CA GLY A 164 -13.20 -25.11 15.72
C GLY A 164 -14.37 -24.58 14.90
N ILE A 165 -14.41 -23.28 14.62
CA ILE A 165 -15.48 -22.63 13.83
C ILE A 165 -15.48 -23.18 12.40
N VAL A 166 -14.32 -23.23 11.73
CA VAL A 166 -14.25 -23.74 10.36
C VAL A 166 -14.57 -25.23 10.32
N LEU A 167 -14.12 -26.02 11.31
CA LEU A 167 -14.39 -27.45 11.38
C LEU A 167 -15.88 -27.75 11.57
N LYS A 168 -16.58 -26.95 12.39
CA LYS A 168 -18.03 -27.07 12.63
C LYS A 168 -18.86 -26.73 11.39
N ASN A 169 -18.49 -25.66 10.69
CA ASN A 169 -19.26 -25.17 9.54
C ASN A 169 -18.92 -25.94 8.26
N ASP A 170 -17.64 -26.02 7.90
CA ASP A 170 -17.17 -26.62 6.65
C ASP A 170 -15.76 -27.22 6.80
N ARG A 171 -15.70 -28.48 7.24
CA ARG A 171 -14.42 -29.19 7.41
C ARG A 171 -13.54 -29.19 6.15
N LYS A 172 -14.14 -29.29 4.96
CA LYS A 172 -13.41 -29.36 3.68
C LYS A 172 -12.65 -28.08 3.33
N LYS A 173 -12.90 -26.96 4.01
CA LYS A 173 -12.17 -25.70 3.78
C LYS A 173 -10.78 -25.70 4.40
N LEU A 174 -10.54 -26.53 5.42
CA LEU A 174 -9.23 -26.64 6.06
C LEU A 174 -8.26 -27.46 5.21
N GLN A 175 -7.00 -27.03 5.20
CA GLN A 175 -5.93 -27.70 4.45
C GLN A 175 -5.79 -29.19 4.78
N ARG A 176 -5.96 -29.58 6.05
CA ARG A 176 -5.87 -30.99 6.48
C ARG A 176 -6.95 -31.89 5.86
N PHE A 177 -8.02 -31.30 5.34
CA PHE A 177 -9.12 -32.00 4.67
C PHE A 177 -9.17 -31.68 3.15
N GLY A 178 -8.06 -31.18 2.58
CA GLY A 178 -7.94 -30.85 1.16
C GLY A 178 -8.40 -29.44 0.77
N GLY A 179 -8.62 -28.55 1.75
CA GLY A 179 -9.01 -27.17 1.52
C GLY A 179 -7.84 -26.20 1.31
N HIS A 180 -8.17 -24.92 1.10
CA HIS A 180 -7.18 -23.85 0.87
C HIS A 180 -6.90 -23.00 2.12
N ILE A 181 -7.66 -23.17 3.21
CA ILE A 181 -7.48 -22.38 4.42
C ILE A 181 -6.45 -23.06 5.32
N THR A 182 -5.32 -22.37 5.52
CA THR A 182 -4.31 -22.72 6.52
C THR A 182 -4.44 -21.81 7.73
N ILE A 183 -4.77 -22.38 8.90
CA ILE A 183 -4.93 -21.61 10.13
C ILE A 183 -3.57 -21.48 10.82
N GLU A 184 -2.87 -20.39 10.51
CA GLU A 184 -1.57 -20.09 11.08
C GLU A 184 -1.61 -19.06 12.23
N LYS A 185 -0.49 -18.95 12.95
CA LYS A 185 -0.27 -17.89 13.96
C LYS A 185 -0.35 -16.47 13.36
N SER A 186 -0.02 -16.33 12.08
CA SER A 186 -0.06 -15.06 11.33
C SER A 186 -1.50 -14.53 11.22
N LEU A 187 -2.46 -15.41 10.92
CA LEU A 187 -3.89 -15.13 10.93
C LEU A 187 -4.34 -14.63 12.31
N ALA A 188 -4.06 -15.39 13.38
CA ALA A 188 -4.47 -15.04 14.73
C ALA A 188 -3.91 -13.67 15.17
N ARG A 189 -2.64 -13.38 14.86
CA ARG A 189 -2.05 -12.04 15.09
C ARG A 189 -2.76 -10.95 14.29
N SER A 190 -3.18 -11.24 13.06
CA SER A 190 -3.94 -10.31 12.22
C SER A 190 -5.29 -9.97 12.84
N VAL A 191 -6.06 -10.99 13.27
CA VAL A 191 -7.36 -10.82 13.93
C VAL A 191 -7.21 -9.96 15.20
N LEU A 192 -6.27 -10.31 16.07
CA LEU A 192 -6.03 -9.57 17.31
C LEU A 192 -5.67 -8.10 17.06
N ARG A 193 -4.82 -7.81 16.06
CA ARG A 193 -4.49 -6.42 15.69
C ARG A 193 -5.70 -5.65 15.18
N ARG A 194 -6.54 -6.27 14.34
CA ARG A 194 -7.77 -5.64 13.82
C ARG A 194 -8.77 -5.33 14.94
N MET A 195 -8.84 -6.18 15.95
CA MET A 195 -9.68 -5.99 17.14
C MET A 195 -9.05 -5.06 18.20
N GLY A 196 -7.84 -4.53 17.98
CA GLY A 196 -7.18 -3.61 18.91
C GLY A 196 -6.50 -4.28 20.12
N PHE A 197 -6.30 -5.59 20.12
CA PHE A 197 -5.55 -6.26 21.18
C PHE A 197 -4.05 -5.97 21.05
N VAL A 198 -3.45 -5.45 22.13
CA VAL A 198 -2.02 -5.12 22.20
C VAL A 198 -1.22 -6.30 22.75
N LYS A 199 0.04 -6.45 22.32
CA LYS A 199 1.01 -7.42 22.84
C LYS A 199 1.43 -7.05 24.27
N ARG A 200 0.57 -7.23 25.26
CA ARG A 200 0.97 -7.27 26.69
C ARG A 200 0.95 -8.72 27.16
N LYS A 201 1.87 -9.09 28.08
CA LYS A 201 1.82 -10.37 28.82
C LYS A 201 0.39 -10.52 29.34
N GLY A 202 -0.34 -11.53 28.86
CA GLY A 202 -1.74 -11.86 29.18
C GLY A 202 -2.56 -10.69 29.71
N THR A 203 -3.42 -10.07 28.89
CA THR A 203 -4.38 -9.11 29.43
C THR A 203 -5.40 -9.87 30.29
N SER A 204 -5.09 -10.08 31.56
CA SER A 204 -6.01 -10.54 32.61
C SER A 204 -6.14 -9.40 33.60
N ALA A 205 -6.55 -8.23 33.12
CA ALA A 205 -7.03 -7.18 33.99
C ALA A 205 -8.53 -7.12 33.81
N ASN A 206 -9.26 -7.71 34.76
CA ASN A 206 -10.48 -7.10 35.26
C ASN A 206 -10.15 -5.62 35.53
N GLN A 207 -11.05 -4.73 35.12
CA GLN A 207 -10.91 -3.27 35.05
C GLN A 207 -10.42 -2.70 33.71
N VAL A 208 -11.31 -2.71 32.71
CA VAL A 208 -11.64 -1.48 31.97
C VAL A 208 -13.15 -1.52 31.74
N SER A 209 -13.83 -0.51 32.28
CA SER A 209 -15.27 -0.24 32.16
C SER A 209 -15.78 -0.44 30.74
N ALA A 210 -17.02 -0.91 30.61
CA ALA A 210 -17.71 -1.24 29.36
C ALA A 210 -17.85 -0.08 28.33
N ASP A 211 -17.31 1.11 28.61
CA ASP A 211 -17.48 2.34 27.82
C ASP A 211 -16.29 2.75 26.93
N ARG A 212 -15.34 1.84 26.63
CA ARG A 212 -14.22 2.16 25.72
C ARG A 212 -13.95 1.12 24.63
N LEU A 213 -15.00 0.69 23.95
CA LEU A 213 -14.85 0.32 22.54
C LEU A 213 -15.19 1.57 21.73
N PRO A 214 -14.31 2.06 20.83
CA PRO A 214 -14.63 3.24 20.04
C PRO A 214 -15.83 2.94 19.15
N VAL A 215 -17.00 3.44 19.56
CA VAL A 215 -18.10 3.72 18.66
C VAL A 215 -17.55 4.68 17.63
N ASN A 216 -17.53 4.25 16.38
CA ASN A 216 -17.17 5.09 15.24
C ASN A 216 -18.31 6.09 15.02
N SER A 217 -18.42 7.10 15.90
CA SER A 217 -19.30 8.24 15.72
C SER A 217 -18.67 9.14 14.67
N GLY A 218 -19.37 9.31 13.56
CA GLY A 218 -18.99 10.20 12.47
C GLY A 218 -18.52 11.56 12.99
N ARG A 219 -17.40 12.00 12.41
CA ARG A 219 -16.88 13.36 12.56
C ARG A 219 -17.96 14.36 12.13
N VAL A 220 -18.67 14.95 13.09
CA VAL A 220 -19.48 16.15 12.87
C VAL A 220 -18.49 17.34 12.82
N PRO A 221 -18.47 18.14 11.74
CA PRO A 221 -17.61 19.32 11.67
C PRO A 221 -18.10 20.40 12.63
N GLY A 222 -17.15 20.99 13.35
CA GLY A 222 -17.37 22.02 14.37
C GLY A 222 -18.10 23.24 13.82
N GLN A 223 -19.12 23.66 14.57
CA GLN A 223 -19.80 24.92 14.40
C GLN A 223 -18.98 26.06 15.04
N GLY A 224 -18.88 27.14 14.28
CA GLY A 224 -18.64 28.54 14.64
C GLY A 224 -18.25 28.88 16.06
N GLU A 225 -17.01 29.37 16.18
CA GLU A 225 -16.57 30.28 17.23
C GLU A 225 -17.35 31.62 17.07
N GLN A 226 -18.34 31.84 17.92
CA GLN A 226 -18.97 33.15 18.12
C GLN A 226 -18.41 33.78 19.40
N GLY A 227 -18.07 35.06 19.27
CA GLY A 227 -17.22 35.80 20.17
C GLY A 227 -17.75 36.03 21.58
N ARG A 228 -16.81 36.40 22.44
CA ARG A 228 -17.07 37.09 23.69
C ARG A 228 -16.04 38.18 23.92
N LYS A 229 -16.60 39.40 23.92
CA LYS A 229 -16.18 40.65 24.58
C LYS A 229 -15.03 41.41 23.93
#